data_AF-A0A7V4H0B6-F1
#
_entry.id   AF-A0A7V4H0B6-F1
#
_cell.length_a   1.000
_cell.length_b   1.000
_cell.length_c   1.000
_cell.angle_alpha   90.00
_cell.angle_beta   90.00
_cell.angle_gamma   90.00
#
_symmetry.space_group_name_H-M   'P 1'
#
loop_
_entity.id
_entity.type
_entity.pdbx_description
1 polymer ?
#
loop_
_entity_poly.entity_id
_entity_poly.type
_entity_poly.pdbx_seq_one_letter_code
_entity_poly.pdbx_strand_id
1 'polypeptide(L)'
;MRSACRALSDDPENLGRLKPGAAFPAELVSACLESRRRRLAEAFQAADLPLPDFWEHELGRLGHLAAGALAILMPELAGCFFAAEHKIGRREQPVRAQACGVELEFYGRMDLLMAVDRDLKKSERTVVIDFKTSGAAALGEVSLVRKGEGLQLVLYALGLESFGAPRVELRMINPVAGASSSLVLEEIVPGLQPLLRVVTAGQTRGVFGRRGVLFDDYHPLPAMPLAVLPVPVEILKSRWSLTPDLKDWEVAP
;
A
#
# COMPACT_ATOMS: atom_id res chain seq x y z
N MET A 1 -5.20 27.43 12.24
CA MET A 1 -4.29 26.27 12.03
C MET A 1 -4.90 24.87 12.22
N ARG A 2 -6.14 24.72 12.73
CA ARG A 2 -6.84 23.42 12.83
C ARG A 2 -7.62 22.99 11.56
N SER A 3 -7.41 23.69 10.43
CA SER A 3 -8.28 23.59 9.25
C SER A 3 -7.64 22.94 8.02
N ALA A 4 -6.38 22.48 8.10
CA ALA A 4 -5.69 21.89 6.95
C ALA A 4 -5.68 20.35 6.94
N CYS A 5 -6.07 19.68 8.04
CA CYS A 5 -5.94 18.23 8.19
C CYS A 5 -7.18 17.53 8.82
N ARG A 6 -8.40 18.07 8.63
CA ARG A 6 -9.62 17.33 8.98
C ARG A 6 -10.52 17.19 7.76
N ALA A 7 -10.51 15.99 7.18
CA ALA A 7 -11.68 15.12 7.12
C ALA A 7 -11.27 13.74 6.58
N LEU A 8 -10.97 12.80 7.49
CA LEU A 8 -11.11 11.37 7.17
C LEU A 8 -12.59 11.06 7.37
N SER A 9 -13.38 11.11 6.30
CA SER A 9 -14.70 10.49 6.29
C SER A 9 -14.65 9.18 5.51
N ASP A 10 -15.60 8.30 5.82
CA ASP A 10 -15.85 7.05 5.11
C ASP A 10 -16.47 7.30 3.70
N ASP A 11 -16.20 8.45 3.09
CA ASP A 11 -16.80 8.92 1.85
C ASP A 11 -15.70 9.10 0.78
N PRO A 12 -15.77 8.38 -0.36
CA PRO A 12 -14.83 8.56 -1.47
C PRO A 12 -14.80 10.00 -2.01
N GLU A 13 -15.80 10.84 -1.70
CA GLU A 13 -15.84 12.25 -2.11
C GLU A 13 -15.03 13.19 -1.20
N ASN A 14 -14.32 12.71 -0.17
CA ASN A 14 -13.58 13.58 0.75
C ASN A 14 -12.09 13.75 0.40
N LEU A 15 -11.83 14.08 -0.85
CA LEU A 15 -10.49 14.40 -1.32
C LEU A 15 -10.16 15.88 -1.04
N GLY A 16 -9.01 16.14 -0.42
CA GLY A 16 -8.46 17.48 -0.23
C GLY A 16 -7.79 18.01 -1.51
N ARG A 17 -7.53 19.32 -1.60
CA ARG A 17 -6.82 19.92 -2.74
C ARG A 17 -5.75 20.89 -2.25
N LEU A 18 -4.54 20.83 -2.82
CA LEU A 18 -3.53 21.87 -2.59
C LEU A 18 -3.97 23.15 -3.29
N LYS A 19 -3.88 24.29 -2.59
CA LYS A 19 -4.14 25.58 -3.22
C LYS A 19 -3.11 25.82 -4.33
N PRO A 20 -3.52 26.37 -5.49
CA PRO A 20 -2.58 26.78 -6.53
C PRO A 20 -1.51 27.71 -5.95
N GLY A 21 -0.23 27.45 -6.24
CA GLY A 21 0.90 28.24 -5.73
C GLY A 21 1.34 27.89 -4.30
N ALA A 22 0.88 26.78 -3.72
CA ALA A 22 1.43 26.28 -2.46
C ALA A 22 2.95 26.01 -2.62
N ALA A 23 3.76 26.78 -1.90
CA ALA A 23 5.21 26.64 -1.91
C ALA A 23 5.67 25.28 -1.35
N PHE A 24 6.91 24.92 -1.65
CA PHE A 24 7.53 23.67 -1.22
C PHE A 24 7.36 23.48 0.31
N PRO A 25 6.74 22.37 0.76
CA PRO A 25 6.26 22.21 2.13
C PRO A 25 7.35 21.92 3.17
N ALA A 26 8.62 22.32 2.96
CA ALA A 26 9.68 22.11 3.95
C ALA A 26 9.30 22.64 5.34
N GLU A 27 8.65 23.81 5.38
CA GLU A 27 8.10 24.39 6.61
C GLU A 27 6.98 23.55 7.23
N LEU A 28 6.14 22.89 6.42
CA LEU A 28 5.10 21.98 6.90
C LEU A 28 5.68 20.69 7.46
N VAL A 29 6.71 20.13 6.81
CA VAL A 29 7.44 18.96 7.32
C VAL A 29 8.07 19.31 8.66
N SER A 30 8.80 20.42 8.74
CA SER A 30 9.39 20.91 9.98
C SER A 30 8.34 21.13 11.08
N ALA A 31 7.22 21.79 10.77
CA ALA A 31 6.15 22.02 11.75
C ALA A 31 5.51 20.71 12.25
N CYS A 32 5.34 19.72 11.37
CA CYS A 32 4.86 18.39 11.73
C CYS A 32 5.84 17.62 12.63
N LEU A 33 7.14 17.68 12.31
CA LEU A 33 8.20 17.06 13.12
C LEU A 33 8.27 17.70 14.50
N GLU A 34 8.24 19.03 14.60
CA GLU A 34 8.24 19.75 15.88
C GLU A 34 6.99 19.45 16.73
N SER A 35 5.82 19.34 16.08
CA SER A 35 4.60 18.89 16.74
C SER A 35 4.75 17.47 17.30
N ARG A 36 5.35 16.55 16.54
CA ARG A 36 5.60 15.17 16.97
C ARG A 36 6.65 15.11 18.10
N ARG A 37 7.73 15.87 17.99
CA ARG A 37 8.78 16.02 19.01
C ARG A 37 8.19 16.42 20.35
N ARG A 38 7.38 17.48 20.37
CA ARG A 38 6.69 17.95 21.57
C ARG A 38 5.78 16.89 22.18
N ARG A 39 4.99 16.18 21.37
CA ARG A 39 4.12 15.10 21.86
C ARG A 39 4.91 13.94 22.47
N LEU A 40 6.07 13.61 21.91
CA LEU A 40 6.98 12.61 22.49
C LEU A 40 7.53 13.12 23.83
N ALA A 41 8.03 14.35 23.88
CA ALA A 41 8.54 14.95 25.10
C ALA A 41 7.47 14.98 26.22
N GLU A 42 6.23 15.38 25.90
CA GLU A 42 5.10 15.37 26.84
C GLU A 42 4.80 13.95 27.36
N ALA A 43 4.83 12.93 26.50
CA ALA A 43 4.57 11.54 26.88
C ALA A 43 5.66 10.96 27.79
N PHE A 44 6.92 11.27 27.53
CA PHE A 44 8.05 10.85 28.36
C PHE A 44 8.08 11.59 29.70
N GLN A 45 7.81 12.90 29.68
CA GLN A 45 7.67 13.70 30.89
C GLN A 45 6.53 13.19 31.79
N ALA A 46 5.38 12.83 31.23
CA ALA A 46 4.26 12.26 31.99
C ALA A 46 4.59 10.90 32.64
N ALA A 47 5.64 10.23 32.19
CA ALA A 47 6.15 8.98 32.74
C ALA A 47 7.39 9.18 33.62
N ASP A 48 7.79 10.43 33.93
CA ASP A 48 9.02 10.79 34.63
C ASP A 48 10.30 10.18 34.00
N LEU A 49 10.29 10.05 32.67
CA LEU A 49 11.42 9.54 31.90
C LEU A 49 12.01 10.64 31.01
N PRO A 50 13.34 10.68 30.82
CA PRO A 50 13.94 11.54 29.81
C PRO A 50 13.59 11.04 28.41
N LEU A 51 13.43 11.95 27.44
CA LEU A 51 13.27 11.58 26.02
C LEU A 51 14.59 10.99 25.49
N PRO A 52 14.61 9.74 25.01
CA PRO A 52 15.83 9.14 24.45
C PRO A 52 16.31 9.83 23.17
N ASP A 53 17.62 9.99 23.02
CA ASP A 53 18.27 10.55 21.81
C ASP A 53 17.93 9.78 20.53
N PHE A 54 17.58 8.50 20.65
CA PHE A 54 17.06 7.70 19.54
C PHE A 54 15.91 8.39 18.79
N TRP A 55 15.02 9.08 19.51
CA TRP A 55 13.88 9.76 18.89
C TRP A 55 14.29 11.00 18.11
N GLU A 56 15.36 11.69 18.50
CA GLU A 56 15.91 12.81 17.72
C GLU A 56 16.44 12.30 16.38
N HIS A 57 17.20 11.21 16.39
CA HIS A 57 17.68 10.56 15.18
C HIS A 57 16.51 10.10 14.29
N GLU A 58 15.50 9.44 14.88
CA GLU A 58 14.36 8.92 14.14
C GLU A 58 13.50 10.04 13.53
N LEU A 59 13.29 11.16 14.24
CA LEU A 59 12.60 12.33 13.71
C LEU A 59 13.38 12.96 12.55
N GLY A 60 14.71 13.04 12.64
CA GLY A 60 15.57 13.49 11.54
C GLY A 60 15.43 12.58 10.31
N ARG A 61 15.47 11.25 10.51
CA ARG A 61 15.27 10.25 9.45
C ARG A 61 13.90 10.40 8.79
N LEU A 62 12.83 10.52 9.58
CA LEU A 62 11.46 10.73 9.09
C LEU A 62 11.33 12.04 8.32
N GLY A 63 12.00 13.10 8.76
CA GLY A 63 12.03 14.37 8.06
C GLY A 63 12.66 14.26 6.68
N HIS A 64 13.78 13.56 6.58
CA HIS A 64 14.44 13.29 5.30
C HIS A 64 13.55 12.48 4.35
N LEU A 65 12.92 11.41 4.85
CA LEU A 65 11.98 10.59 4.08
C LEU A 65 10.75 11.40 3.64
N ALA A 66 10.16 12.20 4.52
CA ALA A 66 9.01 13.04 4.16
C ALA A 66 9.37 14.06 3.08
N ALA A 67 10.53 14.70 3.19
CA ALA A 67 11.02 15.65 2.19
C ALA A 67 11.26 14.98 0.84
N GLY A 68 11.87 13.78 0.80
CA GLY A 68 12.07 13.01 -0.42
C GLY A 68 10.76 12.60 -1.10
N ALA A 69 9.80 12.10 -0.32
CA ALA A 69 8.47 11.73 -0.83
C ALA A 69 7.74 12.95 -1.42
N LEU A 70 7.78 14.09 -0.73
CA LEU A 70 7.15 15.32 -1.18
C LEU A 70 7.83 15.88 -2.43
N ALA A 71 9.17 15.82 -2.52
CA ALA A 71 9.88 16.24 -3.73
C ALA A 71 9.41 15.48 -4.98
N ILE A 72 9.11 14.19 -4.84
CA ILE A 72 8.57 13.35 -5.91
C ILE A 72 7.10 13.70 -6.21
N LEU A 73 6.27 13.88 -5.17
CA LEU A 73 4.82 14.03 -5.31
C LEU A 73 4.35 15.44 -5.69
N MET A 74 5.07 16.48 -5.25
CA MET A 74 4.63 17.87 -5.40
C MET A 74 4.29 18.28 -6.84
N PRO A 75 5.05 17.88 -7.88
CA PRO A 75 4.69 18.16 -9.28
C PRO A 75 3.32 17.60 -9.68
N GLU A 76 2.91 16.47 -9.09
CA GLU A 76 1.68 15.76 -9.45
C GLU A 76 0.50 16.13 -8.55
N LEU A 77 0.76 16.50 -7.29
CA LEU A 77 -0.27 16.99 -6.38
C LEU A 77 -0.83 18.35 -6.81
N ALA A 78 -0.05 19.12 -7.58
CA ALA A 78 -0.51 20.38 -8.15
C ALA A 78 -1.69 20.14 -9.11
N GLY A 79 -2.87 20.64 -8.76
CA GLY A 79 -4.07 20.53 -9.59
C GLY A 79 -4.93 19.30 -9.32
N CYS A 80 -4.42 18.29 -8.62
CA CYS A 80 -5.17 17.10 -8.23
C CYS A 80 -5.85 17.26 -6.86
N PHE A 81 -6.93 16.51 -6.69
CA PHE A 81 -7.47 16.15 -5.40
C PHE A 81 -6.70 14.94 -4.84
N PHE A 82 -6.54 14.85 -3.52
CA PHE A 82 -5.87 13.74 -2.88
C PHE A 82 -6.38 13.46 -1.47
N ALA A 83 -6.24 12.22 -1.02
CA ALA A 83 -6.48 11.80 0.35
C ALA A 83 -5.37 10.86 0.81
N ALA A 84 -4.73 11.19 1.93
CA ALA A 84 -3.83 10.28 2.62
C ALA A 84 -4.63 9.38 3.57
N GLU A 85 -4.17 8.15 3.75
CA GLU A 85 -4.81 7.18 4.65
C GLU A 85 -6.30 6.93 4.32
N HIS A 86 -6.67 7.03 3.04
CA HIS A 86 -8.06 6.87 2.61
C HIS A 86 -8.52 5.42 2.81
N LYS A 87 -9.59 5.24 3.57
CA LYS A 87 -10.17 3.92 3.83
C LYS A 87 -11.05 3.48 2.68
N ILE A 88 -10.94 2.22 2.31
CA ILE A 88 -11.81 1.59 1.34
C ILE A 88 -12.56 0.44 2.01
N GLY A 89 -13.89 0.56 2.08
CA GLY A 89 -14.73 -0.35 2.86
C GLY A 89 -14.41 -0.37 4.36
N ARG A 90 -15.08 -1.26 5.07
CA ARG A 90 -14.82 -1.58 6.49
C ARG A 90 -15.11 -3.05 6.75
N ARG A 91 -14.68 -3.58 7.91
CA ARG A 91 -14.85 -5.00 8.23
C ARG A 91 -16.32 -5.45 8.16
N GLU A 92 -17.22 -4.60 8.61
CA GLU A 92 -18.67 -4.87 8.63
C GLU A 92 -19.33 -4.65 7.28
N GLN A 93 -18.67 -3.92 6.38
CA GLN A 93 -19.16 -3.53 5.05
C GLN A 93 -17.97 -3.49 4.08
N PRO A 94 -17.46 -4.66 3.66
CA PRO A 94 -16.35 -4.73 2.73
C PRO A 94 -16.78 -4.23 1.35
N VAL A 95 -15.80 -3.80 0.57
CA VAL A 95 -16.00 -3.56 -0.87
C VAL A 95 -16.07 -4.91 -1.57
N ARG A 96 -17.00 -5.01 -2.52
CA ARG A 96 -17.13 -6.13 -3.46
C ARG A 96 -16.63 -5.66 -4.82
N ALA A 97 -15.57 -6.28 -5.30
CA ALA A 97 -15.04 -6.02 -6.64
C ALA A 97 -15.10 -7.29 -7.48
N GLN A 98 -15.44 -7.15 -8.76
CA GLN A 98 -15.47 -8.24 -9.71
C GLN A 98 -14.36 -8.07 -10.75
N ALA A 99 -13.53 -9.09 -10.91
CA ALA A 99 -12.46 -9.09 -11.91
C ALA A 99 -12.17 -10.51 -12.37
N CYS A 100 -11.88 -10.69 -13.67
CA CYS A 100 -11.51 -11.98 -14.25
C CYS A 100 -12.45 -13.16 -13.92
N GLY A 101 -13.74 -12.88 -13.72
CA GLY A 101 -14.77 -13.87 -13.36
C GLY A 101 -14.78 -14.32 -11.90
N VAL A 102 -14.07 -13.61 -11.00
CA VAL A 102 -14.13 -13.83 -9.55
C VAL A 102 -14.67 -12.59 -8.84
N GLU A 103 -15.28 -12.81 -7.67
CA GLU A 103 -15.71 -11.75 -6.76
C GLU A 103 -14.81 -11.74 -5.52
N LEU A 104 -14.30 -10.57 -5.18
CA LEU A 104 -13.40 -10.34 -4.05
C LEU A 104 -14.07 -9.43 -3.03
N GLU A 105 -14.00 -9.80 -1.77
CA GLU A 105 -14.46 -8.97 -0.65
C GLU A 105 -13.28 -8.46 0.17
N PHE A 106 -13.08 -7.16 0.26
CA PHE A 106 -11.97 -6.62 1.04
C PHE A 106 -12.27 -5.24 1.62
N TYR A 107 -11.47 -4.88 2.61
CA TYR A 107 -11.39 -3.52 3.13
C TYR A 107 -9.92 -3.19 3.39
N GLY A 108 -9.59 -1.91 3.44
CA GLY A 108 -8.22 -1.49 3.73
C GLY A 108 -8.05 0.00 3.81
N ARG A 109 -6.80 0.43 3.77
CA ARG A 109 -6.40 1.82 3.90
C ARG A 109 -5.28 2.11 2.91
N MET A 110 -5.57 2.94 1.91
CA MET A 110 -4.61 3.40 0.93
C MET A 110 -3.68 4.43 1.57
N ASP A 111 -2.38 4.36 1.29
CA ASP A 111 -1.44 5.35 1.79
C ASP A 111 -1.75 6.72 1.20
N LEU A 112 -1.90 6.79 -0.13
CA LEU A 112 -2.28 8.01 -0.84
C LEU A 112 -3.14 7.69 -2.07
N LEU A 113 -4.29 8.35 -2.15
CA LEU A 113 -5.18 8.38 -3.30
C LEU A 113 -5.09 9.76 -3.94
N MET A 114 -4.96 9.82 -5.26
CA MET A 114 -5.00 11.06 -6.04
C MET A 114 -6.04 10.94 -7.16
N ALA A 115 -6.72 12.03 -7.46
CA ALA A 115 -7.71 12.09 -8.54
C ALA A 115 -7.72 13.50 -9.15
N VAL A 116 -7.99 13.60 -10.45
CA VAL A 116 -8.13 14.92 -11.10
C VAL A 116 -9.47 15.61 -10.80
N ASP A 117 -10.48 14.84 -10.38
CA ASP A 117 -11.79 15.33 -9.95
C ASP A 117 -12.12 14.79 -8.55
N ARG A 118 -12.98 15.50 -7.83
CA ARG A 118 -13.45 15.09 -6.50
C ARG A 118 -14.41 13.90 -6.60
N ASP A 119 -15.22 13.87 -7.65
CA ASP A 119 -16.09 12.76 -7.98
C ASP A 119 -15.28 11.73 -8.80
N LEU A 120 -14.99 10.58 -8.19
CA LEU A 120 -14.19 9.52 -8.83
C LEU A 120 -14.78 9.10 -10.19
N LYS A 121 -16.10 9.17 -10.37
CA LYS A 121 -16.77 8.81 -11.64
C LYS A 121 -16.48 9.79 -12.78
N LYS A 122 -16.14 11.02 -12.43
CA LYS A 122 -15.75 12.08 -13.38
C LYS A 122 -14.25 12.23 -13.48
N SER A 123 -13.49 11.52 -12.65
CA SER A 123 -12.05 11.62 -12.65
C SER A 123 -11.45 10.78 -13.76
N GLU A 124 -11.03 11.43 -14.85
CA GLU A 124 -10.36 10.78 -15.99
C GLU A 124 -9.05 10.06 -15.62
N ARG A 125 -8.50 10.39 -14.45
CA ARG A 125 -7.30 9.77 -13.91
C ARG A 125 -7.36 9.71 -12.38
N THR A 126 -7.37 8.48 -11.87
CA THR A 126 -7.21 8.18 -10.44
C THR A 126 -5.90 7.43 -10.25
N VAL A 127 -5.13 7.76 -9.21
CA VAL A 127 -3.85 7.11 -8.90
C VAL A 127 -3.86 6.64 -7.45
N VAL A 128 -3.55 5.37 -7.22
CA VAL A 128 -3.27 4.82 -5.91
C VAL A 128 -1.77 4.64 -5.73
N ILE A 129 -1.25 5.18 -4.63
CA ILE A 129 0.17 5.23 -4.32
C ILE A 129 0.41 4.52 -2.99
N ASP A 130 1.42 3.65 -2.95
CA ASP A 130 1.94 2.99 -1.75
C ASP A 130 3.39 3.43 -1.51
N PHE A 131 3.73 3.74 -0.25
CA PHE A 131 5.08 4.16 0.11
C PHE A 131 5.92 2.98 0.60
N LYS A 132 7.10 2.81 0.00
CA LYS A 132 8.10 1.83 0.43
C LYS A 132 9.28 2.51 1.11
N THR A 133 9.66 2.02 2.28
CA THR A 133 10.82 2.52 3.05
C THR A 133 12.07 1.67 2.89
N SER A 134 11.98 0.52 2.22
CA SER A 134 13.10 -0.39 1.95
C SER A 134 13.01 -0.94 0.53
N GLY A 135 14.16 -1.29 -0.05
CA GLY A 135 14.26 -1.81 -1.43
C GLY A 135 13.99 -0.76 -2.53
N ALA A 136 14.21 -1.15 -3.79
CA ALA A 136 13.84 -0.29 -4.92
C ALA A 136 12.31 -0.19 -5.06
N ALA A 137 11.79 0.95 -5.52
CA ALA A 137 10.39 1.09 -5.91
C ALA A 137 10.17 0.44 -7.28
N ALA A 138 10.12 -0.90 -7.32
CA ALA A 138 9.89 -1.66 -8.53
C ALA A 138 8.46 -2.21 -8.56
N LEU A 139 7.61 -1.58 -9.37
CA LEU A 139 6.29 -2.10 -9.70
C LEU A 139 6.31 -2.49 -11.19
N GLY A 140 6.22 -3.78 -11.48
CA GLY A 140 6.18 -4.29 -12.85
C GLY A 140 5.37 -5.58 -12.92
N GLU A 141 4.94 -5.96 -14.12
CA GLU A 141 4.11 -7.17 -14.32
C GLU A 141 4.74 -8.43 -13.72
N VAL A 142 6.05 -8.58 -13.88
CA VAL A 142 6.78 -9.74 -13.34
C VAL A 142 6.73 -9.78 -11.80
N SER A 143 6.91 -8.64 -11.12
CA SER A 143 6.85 -8.61 -9.65
C SER A 143 5.43 -8.82 -9.14
N LEU A 144 4.44 -8.23 -9.81
CA LEU A 144 3.03 -8.39 -9.48
C LEU A 144 2.55 -9.83 -9.63
N VAL A 145 2.79 -10.43 -10.80
CA VAL A 145 2.27 -11.75 -11.17
C VAL A 145 3.04 -12.87 -10.47
N ARG A 146 4.37 -12.76 -10.35
CA ARG A 146 5.19 -13.85 -9.79
C ARG A 146 5.36 -13.77 -8.28
N LYS A 147 5.50 -12.57 -7.71
CA LYS A 147 5.82 -12.39 -6.29
C LYS A 147 4.64 -11.90 -5.46
N GLY A 148 3.55 -11.47 -6.10
CA GLY A 148 2.44 -10.80 -5.43
C GLY A 148 2.81 -9.42 -4.88
N GLU A 149 3.97 -8.88 -5.27
CA GLU A 149 4.42 -7.55 -4.88
C GLU A 149 3.47 -6.53 -5.53
N GLY A 150 2.74 -5.76 -4.72
CA GLY A 150 1.75 -4.81 -5.22
C GLY A 150 0.33 -5.35 -5.37
N LEU A 151 0.04 -6.60 -4.96
CA LEU A 151 -1.33 -7.12 -4.90
C LEU A 151 -2.26 -6.20 -4.08
N GLN A 152 -1.73 -5.59 -3.02
CA GLN A 152 -2.48 -4.60 -2.22
C GLN A 152 -2.96 -3.40 -3.07
N LEU A 153 -2.09 -2.86 -3.94
CA LEU A 153 -2.45 -1.77 -4.85
C LEU A 153 -3.51 -2.22 -5.87
N VAL A 154 -3.42 -3.45 -6.36
CA VAL A 154 -4.44 -4.04 -7.26
C VAL A 154 -5.80 -4.11 -6.59
N LEU A 155 -5.86 -4.61 -5.35
CA LEU A 155 -7.13 -4.68 -4.61
C LEU A 155 -7.71 -3.27 -4.42
N TYR A 156 -6.89 -2.29 -4.04
CA TYR A 156 -7.35 -0.91 -3.93
C TYR A 156 -7.87 -0.35 -5.25
N ALA A 157 -7.17 -0.61 -6.35
CA ALA A 157 -7.56 -0.16 -7.66
C ALA A 157 -8.86 -0.82 -8.15
N LEU A 158 -9.03 -2.13 -7.96
CA LEU A 158 -10.30 -2.84 -8.22
C LEU A 158 -11.46 -2.29 -7.39
N GLY A 159 -11.19 -1.91 -6.15
CA GLY A 159 -12.19 -1.29 -5.29
C GLY A 159 -12.61 0.09 -5.80
N LEU A 160 -11.66 0.92 -6.23
CA LEU A 160 -11.92 2.24 -6.81
C LEU A 160 -12.70 2.13 -8.14
N GLU A 161 -12.35 1.17 -9.00
CA GLU A 161 -13.10 0.84 -10.21
C GLU A 161 -14.55 0.43 -9.88
N SER A 162 -14.75 -0.34 -8.81
CA SER A 162 -16.09 -0.73 -8.33
C SER A 162 -16.92 0.46 -7.81
N PHE A 163 -16.27 1.56 -7.40
CA PHE A 163 -16.91 2.85 -7.08
C PHE A 163 -17.14 3.73 -8.32
N GLY A 164 -16.70 3.28 -9.50
CA GLY A 164 -16.92 3.93 -10.79
C GLY A 164 -15.75 4.78 -11.27
N ALA A 165 -14.55 4.66 -10.68
CA ALA A 165 -13.37 5.30 -11.23
C ALA A 165 -13.06 4.71 -12.62
N PRO A 166 -13.06 5.52 -13.70
CA PRO A 166 -12.98 4.99 -15.07
C PRO A 166 -11.57 4.51 -15.44
N ARG A 167 -10.52 5.03 -14.77
CA ARG A 167 -9.14 4.64 -15.00
C ARG A 167 -8.33 4.78 -13.73
N VAL A 168 -7.77 3.68 -13.26
CA VAL A 168 -6.96 3.63 -12.04
C VAL A 168 -5.52 3.23 -12.35
N GLU A 169 -4.59 4.09 -11.95
CA GLU A 169 -3.15 3.90 -12.02
C GLU A 169 -2.59 3.45 -10.66
N LEU A 170 -1.62 2.54 -10.70
CA LEU A 170 -0.93 1.99 -9.54
C LEU A 170 0.51 2.48 -9.55
N ARG A 171 1.00 2.94 -8.40
CA ARG A 171 2.39 3.38 -8.27
C ARG A 171 2.97 3.10 -6.89
N MET A 172 4.26 2.80 -6.85
CA MET A 172 5.03 2.74 -5.61
C MET A 172 6.02 3.89 -5.56
N ILE A 173 6.17 4.50 -4.38
CA ILE A 173 7.16 5.55 -4.14
C ILE A 173 8.08 5.10 -3.02
N ASN A 174 9.37 5.08 -3.30
CA ASN A 174 10.40 5.06 -2.27
C ASN A 174 10.98 6.47 -2.13
N PRO A 175 10.92 7.10 -0.95
CA PRO A 175 11.43 8.45 -0.77
C PRO A 175 12.93 8.62 -1.03
N VAL A 176 13.70 7.54 -1.00
CA VAL A 176 15.15 7.50 -1.22
C VAL A 176 15.49 6.95 -2.61
N ALA A 177 14.82 5.88 -3.03
CA ALA A 177 15.12 5.19 -4.30
C ALA A 177 14.31 5.71 -5.51
N GLY A 178 13.38 6.65 -5.30
CA GLY A 178 12.55 7.22 -6.36
C GLY A 178 11.21 6.51 -6.52
N ALA A 179 10.52 6.81 -7.62
CA ALA A 179 9.20 6.26 -7.93
C ALA A 179 9.26 5.15 -8.97
N SER A 180 8.35 4.19 -8.87
CA SER A 180 8.12 3.20 -9.92
C SER A 180 7.50 3.82 -11.16
N SER A 181 7.56 3.10 -12.27
CA SER A 181 6.62 3.30 -13.39
C SER A 181 5.18 3.16 -12.88
N SER A 182 4.28 3.93 -13.50
CA SER A 182 2.84 3.79 -13.29
C SER A 182 2.33 2.59 -14.10
N LEU A 183 1.48 1.76 -13.50
CA LEU A 183 0.77 0.68 -14.19
C LEU A 183 -0.73 1.00 -14.23
N VAL A 184 -1.39 0.75 -15.35
CA VAL A 184 -2.84 0.94 -15.46
C VAL A 184 -3.54 -0.38 -15.12
N LEU A 185 -4.56 -0.32 -14.26
CA LEU A 185 -5.29 -1.50 -13.80
C LEU A 185 -5.82 -2.37 -14.96
N GLU A 186 -6.47 -1.74 -15.92
CA GLU A 186 -7.09 -2.42 -17.09
C GLU A 186 -6.07 -3.23 -17.90
N GLU A 187 -4.83 -2.77 -17.98
CA GLU A 187 -3.75 -3.40 -18.74
C GLU A 187 -3.22 -4.65 -18.00
N ILE A 188 -3.18 -4.61 -16.67
CA ILE A 188 -2.56 -5.67 -15.85
C ILE A 188 -3.55 -6.72 -15.34
N VAL A 189 -4.82 -6.36 -15.11
CA VAL A 189 -5.84 -7.25 -14.52
C VAL A 189 -5.98 -8.59 -15.25
N PRO A 190 -6.02 -8.64 -16.60
CA PRO A 190 -6.13 -9.91 -17.31
C PRO A 190 -5.04 -10.93 -16.95
N GLY A 191 -3.80 -10.46 -16.72
CA GLY A 191 -2.67 -11.30 -16.33
C GLY A 191 -2.71 -11.78 -14.87
N LEU A 192 -3.59 -11.21 -14.05
CA LEU A 192 -3.70 -11.51 -12.61
C LEU A 192 -4.75 -12.57 -12.28
N GLN A 193 -5.49 -13.08 -13.28
CA GLN A 193 -6.56 -14.06 -13.06
C GLN A 193 -6.15 -15.23 -12.14
N PRO A 194 -4.98 -15.89 -12.30
CA PRO A 194 -4.58 -16.97 -11.42
C PRO A 194 -4.46 -16.50 -9.96
N LEU A 195 -3.83 -15.34 -9.73
CA LEU A 195 -3.64 -14.77 -8.41
C LEU A 195 -4.98 -14.41 -7.75
N LEU A 196 -5.90 -13.78 -8.49
CA LEU A 196 -7.21 -13.40 -7.97
C LEU A 196 -8.06 -14.64 -7.61
N ARG A 197 -7.92 -15.75 -8.35
CA ARG A 197 -8.55 -17.04 -8.00
C ARG A 197 -8.00 -17.60 -6.68
N VAL A 198 -6.69 -17.51 -6.42
CA VAL A 198 -6.08 -17.91 -5.14
C VAL A 198 -6.72 -17.12 -4.00
N VAL A 199 -6.76 -15.79 -4.14
CA VAL A 199 -7.28 -14.89 -3.10
C VAL A 199 -8.75 -15.22 -2.83
N THR A 200 -9.56 -15.38 -3.88
CA THR A 200 -10.98 -15.73 -3.76
C THR A 200 -11.18 -17.09 -3.10
N ALA A 201 -10.39 -18.10 -3.45
CA ALA A 201 -10.44 -19.43 -2.81
C ALA A 201 -10.06 -19.36 -1.33
N GLY A 202 -9.07 -18.53 -0.98
CA GLY A 202 -8.70 -18.23 0.40
C GLY A 202 -9.85 -17.59 1.18
N GLN A 203 -10.56 -16.62 0.58
CA GLN A 203 -11.70 -15.94 1.20
C GLN A 203 -12.93 -16.84 1.39
N THR A 204 -13.29 -17.59 0.35
CA THR A 204 -14.55 -18.34 0.31
C THR A 204 -14.46 -19.72 0.94
N ARG A 205 -13.31 -20.39 0.79
CA ARG A 205 -13.11 -21.79 1.23
C ARG A 205 -12.11 -21.93 2.37
N GLY A 206 -11.41 -20.85 2.75
CA GLY A 206 -10.31 -20.92 3.71
C GLY A 206 -9.11 -21.72 3.20
N VAL A 207 -8.99 -21.90 1.88
CA VAL A 207 -7.93 -22.71 1.27
C VAL A 207 -6.71 -21.82 1.03
N PHE A 208 -5.74 -21.91 1.94
CA PHE A 208 -4.44 -21.28 1.80
C PHE A 208 -3.40 -22.34 1.44
N GLY A 209 -3.04 -22.43 0.16
CA GLY A 209 -1.95 -23.27 -0.32
C GLY A 209 -0.62 -22.53 -0.28
N ARG A 210 0.47 -23.21 0.06
CA ARG A 210 1.85 -22.66 -0.01
C ARG A 210 2.70 -23.58 -0.87
N ARG A 211 3.30 -23.05 -1.94
CA ARG A 211 4.22 -23.77 -2.85
C ARG A 211 5.54 -23.01 -2.90
N GLY A 212 6.65 -23.73 -2.74
CA GLY A 212 8.00 -23.15 -2.73
C GLY A 212 8.61 -23.02 -1.33
N VAL A 213 9.90 -22.67 -1.27
CA VAL A 213 10.70 -22.55 -0.04
C VAL A 213 10.30 -21.29 0.74
N LEU A 214 10.24 -21.38 2.08
CA LEU A 214 9.78 -20.28 2.94
C LEU A 214 10.90 -19.31 3.31
N PHE A 215 12.06 -19.90 3.53
CA PHE A 215 13.32 -19.30 3.88
C PHE A 215 14.37 -20.16 3.19
N ASP A 216 15.27 -19.54 2.44
CA ASP A 216 16.47 -20.23 1.98
C ASP A 216 17.25 -20.69 3.23
N ASP A 217 17.79 -21.92 3.21
CA ASP A 217 18.50 -22.51 4.35
C ASP A 217 19.69 -21.64 4.81
N TYR A 218 20.12 -20.71 3.96
CA TYR A 218 21.24 -19.79 4.15
C TYR A 218 20.87 -18.32 4.40
N HIS A 219 19.58 -17.98 4.51
CA HIS A 219 19.19 -16.59 4.76
C HIS A 219 19.40 -16.25 6.26
N PRO A 220 20.02 -15.10 6.61
CA PRO A 220 20.14 -14.71 8.02
C PRO A 220 18.74 -14.45 8.57
N LEU A 221 18.24 -15.34 9.41
CA LEU A 221 17.04 -15.07 10.19
C LEU A 221 17.39 -13.93 11.16
N PRO A 222 16.58 -12.86 11.25
CA PRO A 222 16.76 -11.91 12.34
C PRO A 222 16.71 -12.69 13.65
N ALA A 223 17.63 -12.39 14.58
CA ALA A 223 17.76 -13.06 15.87
C ALA A 223 16.50 -12.85 16.72
N MET A 224 15.44 -13.58 16.39
CA MET A 224 14.16 -13.62 17.07
C MET A 224 14.03 -15.04 17.65
N PRO A 225 13.64 -15.18 18.92
CA PRO A 225 13.55 -16.46 19.61
C PRO A 225 12.24 -17.18 19.24
N LEU A 226 11.91 -17.25 17.95
CA LEU A 226 10.83 -18.09 17.46
C LEU A 226 11.49 -19.27 16.77
N ALA A 227 11.45 -20.42 17.45
CA ALA A 227 11.80 -21.72 16.90
C ALA A 227 10.82 -22.08 15.77
N VAL A 228 10.98 -21.46 14.60
CA VAL A 228 10.26 -21.85 13.39
C VAL A 228 11.23 -22.67 12.57
N LEU A 229 11.24 -23.99 12.79
CA LEU A 229 11.95 -24.89 11.90
C LEU A 229 11.40 -24.70 10.47
N PRO A 230 12.27 -24.62 9.45
CA PRO A 230 11.81 -24.53 8.06
C PRO A 230 10.93 -25.73 7.74
N VAL A 231 9.78 -25.48 7.10
CA VAL A 231 8.87 -26.55 6.67
C VAL A 231 9.47 -27.21 5.43
N PRO A 232 9.73 -28.53 5.43
CA PRO A 232 10.24 -29.24 4.25
C PRO A 232 9.39 -28.99 3.00
N VAL A 233 10.05 -28.76 1.86
CA VAL A 233 9.39 -28.38 0.60
C VAL A 233 8.44 -29.47 0.09
N GLU A 234 8.68 -30.72 0.44
CA GLU A 234 7.84 -31.89 0.13
C GLU A 234 6.47 -31.78 0.81
N ILE A 235 6.44 -31.34 2.08
CA ILE A 235 5.18 -31.10 2.80
C ILE A 235 4.39 -29.98 2.12
N LEU A 236 5.09 -28.92 1.68
CA LEU A 236 4.47 -27.81 0.94
C LEU A 236 3.94 -28.28 -0.42
N LYS A 237 4.68 -29.12 -1.17
CA LYS A 237 4.21 -29.75 -2.42
C LYS A 237 2.99 -30.64 -2.19
N SER A 238 2.99 -31.48 -1.16
CA SER A 238 1.84 -32.33 -0.84
C SER A 238 0.61 -31.51 -0.46
N ARG A 239 0.74 -30.47 0.36
CA ARG A 239 -0.37 -29.56 0.68
C ARG A 239 -0.85 -28.80 -0.54
N TRP A 240 0.06 -28.35 -1.41
CA TRP A 240 -0.29 -27.69 -2.66
C TRP A 240 -1.10 -28.59 -3.59
N SER A 241 -0.75 -29.87 -3.69
CA SER A 241 -1.45 -30.83 -4.55
C SER A 241 -2.94 -31.02 -4.19
N LEU A 242 -3.31 -30.69 -2.95
CA LEU A 242 -4.67 -30.69 -2.44
C LEU A 242 -5.43 -29.38 -2.70
N THR A 243 -4.82 -28.41 -3.42
CA THR A 243 -5.46 -27.15 -3.80
C THR A 243 -6.02 -27.26 -5.22
N PRO A 244 -7.30 -27.65 -5.40
CA PRO A 244 -7.85 -28.04 -6.70
C PRO A 244 -7.85 -26.91 -7.73
N ASP A 245 -7.97 -25.65 -7.29
CA ASP A 245 -8.17 -24.50 -8.18
C ASP A 245 -6.86 -23.91 -8.75
N LEU A 246 -5.69 -24.43 -8.35
CA LEU A 246 -4.36 -23.84 -8.62
C LEU A 246 -3.36 -24.80 -9.27
N LYS A 247 -3.83 -25.94 -9.81
CA LYS A 247 -2.96 -26.96 -10.41
C LYS A 247 -2.24 -26.46 -11.66
N ASP A 248 -2.87 -25.57 -12.41
CA ASP A 248 -2.34 -25.00 -13.65
C ASP A 248 -1.42 -23.78 -13.42
N TRP A 249 -1.24 -23.36 -12.16
CA TRP A 249 -0.31 -22.27 -11.85
C TRP A 249 1.11 -22.81 -11.74
N GLU A 250 1.83 -22.75 -12.86
CA GLU A 250 3.28 -22.96 -12.90
C GLU A 250 4.00 -21.62 -12.75
N VAL A 251 4.67 -21.43 -11.61
CA VAL A 251 5.75 -20.45 -11.52
C VAL A 251 6.91 -21.06 -12.30
N ALA A 252 7.08 -20.65 -13.56
CA ALA A 252 8.26 -21.03 -14.34
C ALA A 252 9.53 -20.69 -13.52
N PRO A 253 10.52 -21.60 -13.47
CA PRO A 253 11.71 -21.43 -12.65
C PRO A 253 12.45 -20.12 -12.91
#